data_AF-A0A3B5MBM2-F1
#
_entry.id   AF-A0A3B5MBM2-F1
#
_cell.length_a   1.000
_cell.length_b   1.000
_cell.length_c   1.000
_cell.angle_alpha   90.00
_cell.angle_beta   90.00
_cell.angle_gamma   90.00
#
_symmetry.space_group_name_H-M   'P 1'
#
loop_
_entity.id
_entity.type
_entity.pdbx_description
1 polymer ?
#
loop_
_entity_poly.entity_id
_entity_poly.type
_entity_poly.pdbx_seq_one_letter_code
_entity_poly.pdbx_strand_id
1 'polypeptide(L)'
;RNPIQTFVWVYLFSLGAGCSIKPEKEECPNECSDQGRCVDGKCVCFPGYSGPDCSESSCPGNCKGRGRCVNGQCVCDPGFSGPDCSQKACPDNCSNRGKGRCVNGQCVCNTGFTGPDCSKRGCPGNCNNRGRCVDGKCVCDSGSTGPDCSEVACPGNCNNRGRCVDGKCVCDDGFTGEDCSEKTCPDNCSNRGTCVDGRCVCESGFSGDDCSEYACPENCKNRGRCIDGQCWFLPGCFHG
;
A
#
# COMPACT_ATOMS: atom_id res chain seq x y z
N ARG A 1 -41.56 89.59 74.59
CA ARG A 1 -40.56 90.37 75.35
C ARG A 1 -39.18 89.79 74.97
N ASN A 2 -38.41 90.51 74.15
CA ASN A 2 -36.97 90.27 73.93
C ASN A 2 -36.20 90.62 75.22
N PRO A 3 -34.99 90.07 75.51
CA PRO A 3 -33.73 90.40 74.80
C PRO A 3 -32.83 89.16 74.51
N ILE A 4 -32.03 89.09 73.44
CA ILE A 4 -30.74 89.77 73.15
C ILE A 4 -29.69 89.55 74.25
N GLN A 5 -28.62 88.77 73.98
CA GLN A 5 -27.24 89.29 73.92
C GLN A 5 -26.21 88.27 73.46
N THR A 6 -25.57 88.67 72.36
CA THR A 6 -24.31 88.24 71.74
C THR A 6 -23.10 88.23 72.68
N PHE A 7 -22.21 87.26 72.49
CA PHE A 7 -20.76 87.46 72.64
C PHE A 7 -20.04 86.79 71.46
N VAL A 8 -19.27 87.62 70.74
CA VAL A 8 -18.34 87.29 69.66
C VAL A 8 -17.00 86.92 70.30
N TRP A 9 -16.28 85.92 69.77
CA TRP A 9 -14.87 86.02 69.32
C TRP A 9 -14.50 84.75 68.53
N VAL A 10 -13.72 84.98 67.48
CA VAL A 10 -13.41 84.12 66.33
C VAL A 10 -12.00 83.52 66.50
N TYR A 11 -11.74 82.42 65.76
CA TYR A 11 -10.45 81.80 65.36
C TYR A 11 -9.86 80.76 66.35
N LEU A 12 -9.38 79.56 65.99
CA LEU A 12 -9.00 78.91 64.72
C LEU A 12 -8.89 77.37 64.91
N PHE A 13 -9.15 76.63 63.82
CA PHE A 13 -8.74 75.24 63.51
C PHE A 13 -9.12 74.08 64.46
N SER A 14 -10.08 73.27 64.01
CA SER A 14 -9.99 71.81 64.07
C SER A 14 -10.81 71.20 62.93
N LEU A 15 -10.14 70.35 62.16
CA LEU A 15 -10.62 69.63 60.97
C LEU A 15 -11.87 68.80 61.30
N GLY A 16 -13.05 69.28 60.90
CA GLY A 16 -14.28 68.50 60.89
C GLY A 16 -14.25 67.56 59.69
N ALA A 17 -14.31 66.26 59.96
CA ALA A 17 -14.30 65.17 58.99
C ALA A 17 -15.28 65.45 57.84
N GLY A 18 -14.74 65.65 56.63
CA GLY A 18 -15.53 65.56 55.42
C GLY A 18 -16.10 64.14 55.34
N CYS A 19 -17.41 64.02 55.15
CA CYS A 19 -17.98 62.78 54.65
C CYS A 19 -17.37 62.53 53.27
N SER A 20 -16.32 61.71 53.22
CA SER A 20 -15.88 61.10 51.97
C SER A 20 -17.03 60.23 51.47
N ILE A 21 -17.69 60.69 50.41
CA ILE A 21 -18.38 59.81 49.50
C ILE A 21 -17.33 58.73 49.13
N LYS A 22 -17.59 57.47 49.47
CA LYS A 22 -16.88 56.35 48.85
C LYS A 22 -17.66 56.03 47.57
N PRO A 23 -17.28 56.54 46.39
CA PRO A 23 -17.56 55.81 45.17
C PRO A 23 -16.44 54.75 45.12
N GLU A 24 -16.58 53.52 44.65
CA GLU A 24 -17.58 52.89 43.82
C GLU A 24 -17.58 51.43 44.27
N LYS A 25 -18.69 50.73 44.11
CA LYS A 25 -18.65 49.28 43.95
C LYS A 25 -17.53 49.02 42.93
N GLU A 26 -16.55 48.18 43.25
CA GLU A 26 -15.51 47.81 42.30
C GLU A 26 -16.18 47.12 41.11
N GLU A 27 -16.63 47.95 40.16
CA GLU A 27 -17.47 47.55 39.05
C GLU A 27 -16.58 46.92 38.03
N CYS A 28 -16.81 45.64 37.80
CA CYS A 28 -16.09 44.93 36.79
C CYS A 28 -16.43 45.49 35.40
N PRO A 29 -15.42 45.68 34.54
CA PRO A 29 -15.63 46.22 33.20
C PRO A 29 -16.63 45.36 32.43
N ASN A 30 -17.64 46.00 31.84
CA ASN A 30 -18.75 45.39 31.09
C ASN A 30 -19.42 44.19 31.80
N GLU A 31 -19.47 44.17 33.14
CA GLU A 31 -20.02 43.04 33.91
C GLU A 31 -19.34 41.69 33.55
N CYS A 32 -18.05 41.74 33.20
CA CYS A 32 -17.30 40.59 32.69
C CYS A 32 -17.94 39.93 31.46
N SER A 33 -18.71 40.71 30.67
CA SER A 33 -19.42 40.29 29.47
C SER A 33 -20.29 39.05 29.65
N ASP A 34 -20.74 38.77 30.89
CA ASP A 34 -21.39 37.51 31.30
C ASP A 34 -20.54 36.23 31.12
N GLN A 35 -19.24 36.38 30.86
CA GLN A 35 -18.29 35.29 30.59
C GLN A 35 -17.21 35.16 31.68
N GLY A 36 -17.47 35.69 32.86
CA GLY A 36 -16.57 35.58 34.00
C GLY A 36 -17.24 35.91 35.32
N ARG A 37 -16.47 35.73 36.40
CA ARG A 37 -16.88 36.14 37.75
C ARG A 37 -16.13 37.41 38.14
N CYS A 38 -16.87 38.42 38.60
CA CYS A 38 -16.30 39.63 39.16
C CYS A 38 -15.72 39.34 40.56
N VAL A 39 -14.41 39.58 40.75
CA VAL A 39 -13.70 39.44 42.02
C VAL A 39 -12.83 40.67 42.21
N ASP A 40 -13.11 41.46 43.25
CA ASP A 40 -12.38 42.68 43.61
C ASP A 40 -12.13 43.63 42.42
N GLY A 41 -13.19 43.94 41.65
CA GLY A 41 -13.13 44.85 40.49
C GLY A 41 -12.46 44.30 39.24
N LYS A 42 -12.03 43.05 39.27
CA LYS A 42 -11.39 42.38 38.14
C LYS A 42 -12.19 41.17 37.70
N CYS A 43 -12.26 40.96 36.39
CA CYS A 43 -12.89 39.78 35.82
C CYS A 43 -11.98 38.55 35.89
N VAL A 44 -12.52 37.47 36.47
CA VAL A 44 -11.94 36.12 36.38
C VAL A 44 -12.75 35.36 35.33
N CYS A 45 -12.19 35.23 34.12
CA CYS A 45 -12.91 34.66 32.98
C CYS A 45 -13.17 33.16 33.10
N PHE A 46 -14.30 32.71 32.55
CA PHE A 46 -14.57 31.31 32.36
C PHE A 46 -13.63 30.70 31.30
N PRO A 47 -13.42 29.37 31.31
CA PRO A 47 -12.65 28.70 30.26
C PRO A 47 -13.20 29.05 28.88
N GLY A 48 -12.33 29.43 27.94
CA GLY A 48 -12.75 29.87 26.61
C GLY A 48 -12.94 31.39 26.47
N TYR A 49 -12.70 32.17 27.54
CA TYR A 49 -12.71 33.63 27.50
C TYR A 49 -11.44 34.25 28.09
N SER A 50 -11.09 35.46 27.65
CA SER A 50 -9.94 36.27 28.07
C SER A 50 -10.22 37.75 27.88
N GLY A 51 -9.25 38.59 28.26
CA GLY A 51 -9.39 40.05 28.21
C GLY A 51 -9.81 40.64 29.56
N PRO A 52 -9.77 41.98 29.69
CA PRO A 52 -10.07 42.68 30.94
C PRO A 52 -11.53 42.52 31.39
N ASP A 53 -12.44 42.28 30.45
CA ASP A 53 -13.88 42.09 30.64
C ASP A 53 -14.39 40.74 30.11
N CYS A 54 -13.49 39.78 29.84
CA CYS A 54 -13.81 38.46 29.30
C CYS A 54 -14.54 38.45 27.94
N SER A 55 -14.53 39.55 27.19
CA SER A 55 -15.18 39.63 25.87
C SER A 55 -14.42 38.87 24.77
N GLU A 56 -13.13 38.55 24.98
CA GLU A 56 -12.30 37.87 23.98
C GLU A 56 -12.45 36.36 24.13
N SER A 57 -12.63 35.62 23.04
CA SER A 57 -12.58 34.15 23.10
C SER A 57 -11.14 33.67 23.32
N SER A 58 -10.90 32.88 24.36
CA SER A 58 -9.63 32.19 24.57
C SER A 58 -9.63 30.83 23.88
N CYS A 59 -8.63 30.63 23.01
CA CYS A 59 -8.42 29.37 22.33
C CYS A 59 -7.33 28.53 23.01
N PRO A 60 -7.38 27.18 22.89
CA PRO A 60 -6.34 26.30 23.40
C PRO A 60 -4.95 26.75 22.94
N GLY A 61 -4.06 27.05 23.88
CA GLY A 61 -2.69 27.47 23.59
C GLY A 61 -2.56 28.69 22.67
N ASN A 62 -3.59 29.54 22.57
CA ASN A 62 -3.70 30.65 21.61
C ASN A 62 -3.38 30.21 20.16
N CYS A 63 -3.86 29.02 19.79
CA CYS A 63 -3.60 28.39 18.49
C CYS A 63 -2.11 28.29 18.14
N LYS A 64 -1.22 28.34 19.15
CA LYS A 64 0.25 28.38 19.03
C LYS A 64 0.76 29.46 18.07
N GLY A 65 -0.02 30.52 17.83
CA GLY A 65 0.28 31.55 16.82
C GLY A 65 0.26 31.03 15.38
N ARG A 66 -0.42 29.91 15.11
CA ARG A 66 -0.51 29.23 13.81
C ARG A 66 -1.96 29.04 13.38
N GLY A 67 -2.79 30.03 13.67
CA GLY A 67 -4.20 29.99 13.34
C GLY A 67 -4.97 31.15 13.94
N ARG A 68 -6.24 31.24 13.57
CA ARG A 68 -7.18 32.23 14.09
C ARG A 68 -8.12 31.58 15.11
N CYS A 69 -8.29 32.24 16.26
CA CYS A 69 -9.30 31.85 17.23
C CYS A 69 -10.70 32.28 16.74
N VAL A 70 -11.63 31.34 16.64
CA VAL A 70 -13.02 31.60 16.24
C VAL A 70 -13.93 30.85 17.20
N ASN A 71 -14.70 31.58 18.02
CA ASN A 71 -15.63 31.01 19.01
C ASN A 71 -14.98 29.95 19.93
N GLY A 72 -13.76 30.21 20.41
CA GLY A 72 -13.03 29.30 21.29
C GLY A 72 -12.38 28.09 20.61
N GLN A 73 -12.52 27.95 19.28
CA GLN A 73 -11.86 26.91 18.49
C GLN A 73 -10.79 27.50 17.56
N CYS A 74 -9.66 26.81 17.43
CA CYS A 74 -8.61 27.20 16.51
C CYS A 74 -8.94 26.79 15.07
N VAL A 75 -8.94 27.77 14.17
CA VAL A 75 -8.88 27.57 12.71
C VAL A 75 -7.41 27.68 12.31
N CYS A 76 -6.77 26.54 12.05
CA CYS A 76 -5.33 26.49 11.81
C CYS A 76 -4.93 27.04 10.44
N ASP A 77 -3.73 27.61 10.39
CA ASP A 77 -3.09 28.03 9.15
C ASP A 77 -2.73 26.81 8.28
N PRO A 78 -2.57 26.98 6.95
CA PRO A 78 -2.16 25.90 6.06
C PRO A 78 -0.90 25.18 6.56
N GLY A 79 -0.97 23.84 6.60
CA GLY A 79 0.13 22.99 7.10
C GLY A 79 0.07 22.69 8.60
N PHE A 80 -0.93 23.20 9.33
CA PHE A 80 -1.15 22.90 10.74
C PHE A 80 -2.53 22.30 11.00
N SER A 81 -2.62 21.52 12.08
CA SER A 81 -3.84 20.83 12.51
C SER A 81 -3.83 20.60 14.02
N GLY A 82 -4.93 20.02 14.52
CA GLY A 82 -5.13 19.77 15.95
C GLY A 82 -5.87 20.91 16.67
N PRO A 83 -6.27 20.69 17.93
CA PRO A 83 -7.14 21.61 18.68
C PRO A 83 -6.49 22.96 19.01
N ASP A 84 -5.16 23.02 19.01
CA ASP A 84 -4.35 24.22 19.28
C ASP A 84 -3.39 24.54 18.11
N CYS A 85 -3.53 23.90 16.95
CA CYS A 85 -2.63 24.05 15.79
C CYS A 85 -1.15 23.71 16.05
N SER A 86 -0.87 22.92 17.10
CA SER A 86 0.50 22.45 17.38
C SER A 86 0.98 21.36 16.42
N GLN A 87 0.07 20.64 15.77
CA GLN A 87 0.41 19.49 14.93
C GLN A 87 0.64 19.95 13.49
N LYS A 88 1.59 19.33 12.79
CA LYS A 88 1.72 19.50 11.34
C LYS A 88 0.61 18.72 10.64
N ALA A 89 -0.10 19.38 9.74
CA ALA A 89 -1.07 18.73 8.88
C ALA A 89 -0.37 17.75 7.94
N CYS A 90 -1.02 16.62 7.68
CA CYS A 90 -0.59 15.65 6.68
C CYS A 90 -1.42 15.78 5.40
N PRO A 91 -0.85 15.47 4.24
CA PRO A 91 -1.58 15.48 2.97
C PRO A 91 -2.79 14.52 3.04
N ASP A 92 -3.96 15.02 2.67
CA ASP A 92 -5.26 14.32 2.67
C ASP A 92 -5.53 13.47 3.92
N ASN A 93 -5.02 13.89 5.08
CA ASN A 93 -5.11 13.18 6.36
C ASN A 93 -4.67 11.70 6.28
N CYS A 94 -3.61 11.42 5.51
CA CYS A 94 -3.10 10.06 5.28
C CYS A 94 -4.19 9.08 4.81
N SER A 95 -5.10 9.62 4.00
CA SER A 95 -6.25 8.96 3.36
C SER A 95 -7.36 8.44 4.26
N ASN A 96 -7.37 8.81 5.55
CA ASN A 96 -8.41 8.48 6.53
C ASN A 96 -8.75 6.96 6.63
N ARG A 97 -9.61 6.56 7.59
CA ARG A 97 -10.11 5.17 7.73
C ARG A 97 -9.03 4.08 7.83
N GLY A 98 -7.95 4.33 8.58
CA GLY A 98 -6.95 3.30 8.87
C GLY A 98 -6.02 2.93 7.71
N LYS A 99 -5.82 3.82 6.72
CA LYS A 99 -4.85 3.62 5.63
C LYS A 99 -3.44 4.09 5.97
N GLY A 100 -3.30 4.96 6.97
CA GLY A 100 -2.00 5.44 7.42
C GLY A 100 -2.10 6.27 8.69
N ARG A 101 -0.93 6.62 9.22
CA ARG A 101 -0.76 7.47 10.40
C ARG A 101 0.03 8.72 10.04
N CYS A 102 -0.46 9.87 10.47
CA CYS A 102 0.27 11.13 10.35
C CYS A 102 1.38 11.21 11.40
N VAL A 103 2.62 11.43 10.95
CA VAL A 103 3.81 11.57 11.80
C VAL A 103 4.58 12.80 11.34
N ASN A 104 4.60 13.86 12.14
CA ASN A 104 5.32 15.11 11.86
C ASN A 104 5.02 15.72 10.47
N GLY A 105 3.78 15.61 9.99
CA GLY A 105 3.36 16.15 8.68
C GLY A 105 3.62 15.20 7.49
N GLN A 106 4.13 14.00 7.74
CA GLN A 106 4.33 12.96 6.72
C GLN A 106 3.45 11.74 7.03
N CYS A 107 2.92 11.12 5.98
CA CYS A 107 2.12 9.91 6.12
C CYS A 107 2.96 8.65 6.15
N VAL A 108 2.75 7.84 7.19
CA VAL A 108 3.25 6.48 7.28
C VAL A 108 2.10 5.56 6.91
N CYS A 109 2.19 4.92 5.74
CA CYS A 109 1.12 4.08 5.22
C CYS A 109 1.08 2.71 5.90
N ASN A 110 -0.13 2.25 6.15
CA ASN A 110 -0.38 0.89 6.62
C ASN A 110 -0.17 -0.11 5.47
N THR A 111 -0.02 -1.38 5.81
CA THR A 111 0.16 -2.47 4.85
C THR A 111 -0.91 -2.43 3.75
N GLY A 112 -0.46 -2.50 2.49
CA GLY A 112 -1.35 -2.45 1.32
C GLY A 112 -1.67 -1.03 0.83
N PHE A 113 -1.07 0.02 1.40
CA PHE A 113 -1.20 1.39 0.93
C PHE A 113 0.18 2.04 0.71
N THR A 114 0.24 2.97 -0.24
CA THR A 114 1.46 3.69 -0.62
C THR A 114 1.13 5.10 -1.13
N GLY A 115 2.17 5.87 -1.43
CA GLY A 115 2.06 7.26 -1.86
C GLY A 115 2.20 8.26 -0.72
N PRO A 116 2.28 9.57 -1.04
CA PRO A 116 2.53 10.64 -0.06
C PRO A 116 1.41 10.82 0.96
N ASP A 117 0.21 10.40 0.61
CA ASP A 117 -1.04 10.50 1.37
C ASP A 117 -1.66 9.13 1.69
N CYS A 118 -1.04 8.01 1.29
CA CYS A 118 -1.58 6.65 1.42
C CYS A 118 -2.88 6.36 0.65
N SER A 119 -3.17 7.13 -0.41
CA SER A 119 -4.39 6.93 -1.20
C SER A 119 -4.27 5.77 -2.19
N LYS A 120 -3.04 5.45 -2.60
CA LYS A 120 -2.75 4.42 -3.60
C LYS A 120 -2.66 3.05 -2.92
N ARG A 121 -3.21 2.03 -3.59
CA ARG A 121 -3.00 0.64 -3.17
C ARG A 121 -1.56 0.22 -3.44
N GLY A 122 -0.88 -0.27 -2.41
CA GLY A 122 0.39 -0.95 -2.53
C GLY A 122 0.20 -2.39 -3.01
N CYS A 123 1.27 -2.97 -3.54
CA CYS A 123 1.28 -4.36 -3.98
C CYS A 123 2.01 -5.25 -2.96
N PRO A 124 1.65 -6.54 -2.85
CA PRO A 124 2.36 -7.48 -1.98
C PRO A 124 3.83 -7.57 -2.39
N GLY A 125 4.74 -7.57 -1.40
CA GLY A 125 6.19 -7.66 -1.62
C GLY A 125 6.78 -6.56 -2.51
N ASN A 126 6.05 -5.48 -2.81
CA ASN A 126 6.37 -4.53 -3.89
C ASN A 126 6.68 -5.25 -5.23
N CYS A 127 5.94 -6.32 -5.51
CA CYS A 127 6.16 -7.20 -6.66
C CYS A 127 7.58 -7.77 -6.75
N ASN A 128 8.29 -7.88 -5.62
CA ASN A 128 9.68 -8.32 -5.50
C ASN A 128 10.66 -7.62 -6.46
N ASN A 129 10.31 -6.41 -6.94
CA ASN A 129 11.00 -5.71 -8.02
C ASN A 129 11.15 -6.52 -9.33
N ARG A 130 10.23 -7.47 -9.58
CA ARG A 130 10.13 -8.31 -10.79
C ARG A 130 8.77 -8.13 -11.48
N GLY A 131 8.24 -6.92 -11.39
CA GLY A 131 6.95 -6.61 -11.98
C GLY A 131 6.49 -5.20 -11.66
N ARG A 132 5.37 -4.82 -12.26
CA ARG A 132 4.72 -3.53 -12.06
C ARG A 132 3.49 -3.67 -11.18
N CYS A 133 3.34 -2.76 -10.22
CA CYS A 133 2.13 -2.67 -9.41
C CYS A 133 1.01 -1.93 -10.18
N VAL A 134 -0.14 -2.59 -10.35
CA VAL A 134 -1.34 -2.04 -11.01
C VAL A 134 -2.54 -2.27 -10.10
N ASP A 135 -3.09 -1.17 -9.56
CA ASP A 135 -4.27 -1.19 -8.67
C ASP A 135 -4.18 -2.23 -7.51
N GLY A 136 -2.98 -2.35 -6.91
CA GLY A 136 -2.71 -3.27 -5.80
C GLY A 136 -2.46 -4.73 -6.22
N LYS A 137 -2.39 -5.03 -7.52
CA LYS A 137 -1.98 -6.34 -8.05
C LYS A 137 -0.66 -6.24 -8.79
N CYS A 138 0.17 -7.27 -8.67
CA CYS A 138 1.39 -7.36 -9.43
C CYS A 138 1.14 -7.89 -10.84
N VAL A 139 1.69 -7.20 -11.83
CA VAL A 139 1.85 -7.69 -13.20
C VAL A 139 3.32 -8.05 -13.33
N CYS A 140 3.60 -9.35 -13.33
CA CYS A 140 4.97 -9.87 -13.29
C CYS A 140 5.68 -9.73 -14.63
N ASP A 141 6.99 -9.48 -14.56
CA ASP A 141 7.88 -9.48 -15.71
C ASP A 141 8.09 -10.92 -16.20
N SER A 142 8.51 -11.07 -17.46
CA SER A 142 8.82 -12.37 -18.06
C SER A 142 9.78 -13.18 -17.19
N GLY A 143 9.44 -14.46 -16.94
CA GLY A 143 10.23 -15.34 -16.07
C GLY A 143 9.87 -15.27 -14.58
N SER A 144 8.86 -14.50 -14.20
CA SER A 144 8.32 -14.46 -12.84
C SER A 144 6.80 -14.63 -12.81
N THR A 145 6.29 -15.21 -11.73
CA THR A 145 4.87 -15.50 -11.53
C THR A 145 4.51 -15.41 -10.04
N GLY A 146 3.25 -15.70 -9.71
CA GLY A 146 2.72 -15.62 -8.36
C GLY A 146 2.16 -14.24 -8.00
N PRO A 147 1.55 -14.10 -6.82
CA PRO A 147 0.83 -12.89 -6.41
C PRO A 147 1.73 -11.67 -6.19
N ASP A 148 3.01 -11.90 -5.92
CA ASP A 148 4.03 -10.87 -5.68
C ASP A 148 5.27 -11.02 -6.60
N CYS A 149 5.20 -11.85 -7.64
CA CYS A 149 6.31 -12.09 -8.58
C CYS A 149 7.58 -12.71 -7.96
N SER A 150 7.47 -13.34 -6.78
CA SER A 150 8.59 -14.06 -6.16
C SER A 150 8.87 -15.42 -6.82
N GLU A 151 7.86 -16.03 -7.43
CA GLU A 151 7.97 -17.36 -8.03
C GLU A 151 8.61 -17.28 -9.41
N VAL A 152 9.43 -18.27 -9.73
CA VAL A 152 10.06 -18.38 -11.05
C VAL A 152 9.04 -18.96 -12.02
N ALA A 153 8.83 -18.28 -13.15
CA ALA A 153 7.97 -18.79 -14.21
C ALA A 153 8.79 -19.63 -15.19
N CYS A 154 8.19 -20.72 -15.69
CA CYS A 154 8.74 -21.52 -16.77
C CYS A 154 7.89 -21.42 -18.05
N PRO A 155 8.49 -21.60 -19.24
CA PRO A 155 7.79 -21.67 -20.52
C PRO A 155 6.63 -22.67 -20.45
N GLY A 156 5.43 -22.25 -20.87
CA GLY A 156 4.23 -23.10 -20.90
C GLY A 156 3.85 -23.76 -19.57
N ASN A 157 4.38 -23.31 -18.43
CA ASN A 157 4.33 -24.04 -17.15
C ASN A 157 4.78 -25.51 -17.30
N CYS A 158 5.79 -25.74 -18.14
CA CYS A 158 6.27 -27.07 -18.55
C CYS A 158 5.17 -27.99 -19.07
N ASN A 159 4.08 -27.43 -19.62
CA ASN A 159 2.87 -28.12 -20.05
C ASN A 159 2.29 -29.11 -19.01
N ASN A 160 2.63 -28.92 -17.73
CA ASN A 160 2.37 -29.87 -16.64
C ASN A 160 2.93 -31.30 -16.90
N ARG A 161 4.03 -31.39 -17.66
CA ARG A 161 4.77 -32.61 -18.04
C ARG A 161 6.26 -32.49 -17.71
N GLY A 162 6.53 -31.83 -16.59
CA GLY A 162 7.88 -31.58 -16.14
C GLY A 162 7.90 -30.69 -14.91
N ARG A 163 9.09 -30.53 -14.35
CA ARG A 163 9.35 -29.65 -13.21
C ARG A 163 10.03 -28.36 -13.67
N CYS A 164 9.53 -27.22 -13.21
CA CYS A 164 10.22 -25.95 -13.35
C CYS A 164 11.39 -25.87 -12.37
N VAL A 165 12.62 -25.71 -12.90
CA VAL A 165 13.85 -25.56 -12.12
C VAL A 165 14.63 -24.38 -12.70
N ASP A 166 14.84 -23.34 -11.89
CA ASP A 166 15.57 -22.12 -12.28
C ASP A 166 15.14 -21.51 -13.63
N GLY A 167 13.83 -21.54 -13.91
CA GLY A 167 13.23 -20.95 -15.12
C GLY A 167 13.30 -21.83 -16.36
N LYS A 168 13.78 -23.07 -16.20
CA LYS A 168 13.82 -24.08 -17.26
C LYS A 168 12.97 -25.29 -16.89
N CYS A 169 12.39 -25.91 -17.89
CA CYS A 169 11.66 -27.15 -17.70
C CYS A 169 12.60 -28.35 -17.72
N VAL A 170 12.51 -29.16 -16.68
CA VAL A 170 13.05 -30.53 -16.65
C VAL A 170 11.87 -31.45 -16.97
N CYS A 171 11.83 -31.98 -18.19
CA CYS A 171 10.69 -32.76 -18.66
C CYS A 171 10.61 -34.13 -18.01
N ASP A 172 9.37 -34.60 -17.83
CA ASP A 172 9.09 -35.96 -17.41
C ASP A 172 9.45 -36.95 -18.53
N ASP A 173 9.66 -38.22 -18.17
CA ASP A 173 9.96 -39.28 -19.12
C ASP A 173 8.94 -39.32 -20.27
N GLY A 174 9.43 -39.35 -21.51
CA GLY A 174 8.58 -39.34 -22.70
C GLY A 174 8.34 -37.95 -23.31
N PHE A 175 8.82 -36.87 -22.67
CA PHE A 175 8.65 -35.50 -23.15
C PHE A 175 9.97 -34.74 -23.28
N THR A 176 10.00 -33.77 -24.19
CA THR A 176 11.14 -32.92 -24.49
C THR A 176 10.69 -31.55 -24.99
N GLY A 177 11.64 -30.70 -25.36
CA GLY A 177 11.41 -29.31 -25.76
C GLY A 177 11.53 -28.33 -24.59
N GLU A 178 11.47 -27.03 -24.90
CA GLU A 178 11.67 -25.95 -23.91
C GLU A 178 10.58 -25.94 -22.82
N ASP A 179 9.37 -26.37 -23.16
CA ASP A 179 8.20 -26.39 -22.30
C ASP A 179 7.60 -27.80 -22.12
N CYS A 180 8.30 -28.86 -22.53
CA CYS A 180 7.82 -30.25 -22.43
C CYS A 180 6.53 -30.57 -23.22
N SER A 181 6.23 -29.79 -24.25
CA SER A 181 5.09 -30.06 -25.14
C SER A 181 5.36 -31.20 -26.13
N GLU A 182 6.63 -31.45 -26.47
CA GLU A 182 7.04 -32.42 -27.49
C GLU A 182 7.19 -33.81 -26.89
N LYS A 183 6.73 -34.86 -27.58
CA LYS A 183 6.97 -36.25 -27.18
C LYS A 183 8.32 -36.73 -27.71
N THR A 184 9.08 -37.44 -26.89
CA THR A 184 10.31 -38.12 -27.33
C THR A 184 9.96 -39.36 -28.16
N CYS A 185 10.80 -39.68 -29.14
CA CYS A 185 10.73 -40.93 -29.89
C CYS A 185 11.84 -41.91 -29.48
N PRO A 186 11.61 -43.23 -29.61
CA PRO A 186 12.64 -44.26 -29.39
C PRO A 186 13.89 -43.97 -30.22
N ASP A 187 15.06 -43.94 -29.57
CA ASP A 187 16.39 -43.69 -30.15
C ASP A 187 16.45 -42.56 -31.20
N ASN A 188 15.63 -41.52 -31.05
CA ASN A 188 15.47 -40.45 -32.05
C ASN A 188 15.24 -40.98 -33.47
N CYS A 189 14.46 -42.05 -33.57
CA CYS A 189 14.19 -42.76 -34.82
C CYS A 189 15.46 -43.16 -35.56
N SER A 190 16.54 -43.46 -34.83
CA SER A 190 17.86 -43.82 -35.34
C SER A 190 18.43 -42.82 -36.36
N ASN A 191 17.91 -41.59 -36.39
CA ASN A 191 18.13 -40.60 -37.44
C ASN A 191 17.77 -41.10 -38.87
N ARG A 192 16.85 -42.05 -38.98
CA ARG A 192 16.36 -42.68 -40.23
C ARG A 192 14.82 -42.64 -40.33
N GLY A 193 14.22 -41.65 -39.68
CA GLY A 193 12.79 -41.46 -39.60
C GLY A 193 12.43 -40.12 -39.01
N THR A 194 11.16 -39.75 -39.14
CA THR A 194 10.59 -38.54 -38.52
C THR A 194 9.83 -38.93 -37.27
N CYS A 195 10.08 -38.24 -36.16
CA CYS A 195 9.28 -38.39 -34.95
C CYS A 195 7.93 -37.67 -35.11
N VAL A 196 6.83 -38.39 -35.01
CA VAL A 196 5.46 -37.85 -35.09
C VAL A 196 4.67 -38.34 -33.88
N ASP A 197 4.35 -37.41 -32.98
CA ASP A 197 3.58 -37.68 -31.75
C ASP A 197 4.13 -38.84 -30.89
N GLY A 198 5.46 -38.95 -30.79
CA GLY A 198 6.16 -39.99 -30.02
C GLY A 198 6.33 -41.33 -30.74
N ARG A 199 5.97 -41.40 -32.03
CA ARG A 199 6.17 -42.57 -32.88
C ARG A 199 7.08 -42.24 -34.06
N CYS A 200 7.98 -43.17 -34.39
CA CYS A 200 8.82 -43.02 -35.57
C CYS A 200 8.06 -43.39 -36.85
N VAL A 201 8.11 -42.48 -37.81
CA VAL A 201 7.73 -42.72 -39.21
C VAL A 201 9.02 -42.92 -39.98
N CYS A 202 9.33 -44.18 -40.31
CA CYS A 202 10.60 -44.53 -40.93
C CYS A 202 10.70 -44.08 -42.37
N GLU A 203 11.92 -43.68 -42.76
CA GLU A 203 12.26 -43.43 -44.16
C GLU A 203 12.24 -44.74 -44.97
N SER A 204 12.10 -44.61 -46.28
CA SER A 204 12.09 -45.75 -47.19
C SER A 204 13.32 -46.64 -47.01
N GLY A 205 13.11 -47.93 -46.79
CA GLY A 205 14.17 -48.90 -46.54
C GLY A 205 14.48 -49.17 -45.07
N PHE A 206 13.78 -48.50 -44.14
CA PHE A 206 13.89 -48.72 -42.70
C PHE A 206 12.56 -49.13 -42.06
N SER A 207 12.65 -49.90 -40.98
CA SER A 207 11.52 -50.41 -40.20
C SER A 207 11.90 -50.55 -38.73
N GLY A 208 10.96 -51.01 -37.91
CA GLY A 208 11.12 -51.08 -36.45
C GLY A 208 10.54 -49.85 -35.76
N ASP A 209 10.45 -49.92 -34.43
CA ASP A 209 9.85 -48.86 -33.60
C ASP A 209 10.71 -47.58 -33.55
N ASP A 210 12.01 -47.72 -33.81
CA ASP A 210 13.03 -46.67 -33.82
C ASP A 210 13.73 -46.52 -35.19
N CYS A 211 13.25 -47.21 -36.24
CA CYS A 211 13.85 -47.21 -37.58
C CYS A 211 15.31 -47.71 -37.67
N SER A 212 15.77 -48.49 -36.68
CA SER A 212 17.10 -49.10 -36.70
C SER A 212 17.21 -50.30 -37.65
N GLU A 213 16.08 -50.92 -37.99
CA GLU A 213 16.04 -52.13 -38.81
C GLU A 213 15.90 -51.80 -40.30
N TYR A 214 16.42 -52.66 -41.17
CA TYR A 214 16.20 -52.54 -42.62
C TYR A 214 14.85 -53.14 -43.02
N ALA A 215 14.03 -52.35 -43.70
CA ALA A 215 12.79 -52.84 -44.29
C ALA A 215 13.09 -53.76 -45.48
N CYS A 216 12.49 -54.94 -45.50
CA CYS A 216 12.63 -55.88 -46.61
C CYS A 216 11.40 -55.91 -47.53
N PRO A 217 11.59 -56.05 -48.86
CA PRO A 217 10.48 -56.15 -49.81
C PRO A 217 9.52 -57.28 -49.42
N GLU A 218 8.23 -56.96 -49.25
CA GLU A 218 7.16 -57.92 -48.93
C GLU A 218 7.47 -58.82 -47.71
N ASN A 219 8.25 -58.33 -46.73
CA ASN A 219 8.75 -59.13 -45.60
C ASN A 219 9.37 -60.47 -46.06
N CYS A 220 10.06 -60.45 -47.20
CA CYS A 220 10.60 -61.63 -47.86
C CYS A 220 9.56 -62.75 -48.05
N LYS A 221 8.31 -62.38 -48.37
CA LYS A 221 7.15 -63.27 -48.53
C LYS A 221 6.92 -64.20 -47.33
N ASN A 222 7.40 -63.83 -46.13
CA ASN A 222 7.47 -64.67 -44.94
C ASN A 222 8.23 -65.99 -45.13
N ARG A 223 9.15 -66.05 -46.12
CA ARG A 223 9.88 -67.28 -46.52
C ARG A 223 11.41 -67.10 -46.57
N GLY A 224 11.91 -65.87 -46.42
CA GLY A 224 13.33 -65.54 -46.42
C GLY A 224 13.75 -64.79 -45.17
N ARG A 225 15.07 -64.71 -44.93
CA ARG A 225 15.65 -63.85 -43.91
C ARG A 225 15.95 -62.48 -44.52
N CYS A 226 15.60 -61.42 -43.80
CA CYS A 226 16.02 -60.07 -44.13
C CYS A 226 17.43 -59.83 -43.60
N ILE A 227 18.38 -59.53 -44.48
CA ILE A 227 19.76 -59.17 -44.12
C ILE A 227 20.12 -57.93 -44.94
N ASP A 228 20.42 -56.82 -44.27
CA ASP A 228 20.76 -55.52 -44.88
C ASP A 228 19.79 -55.06 -45.98
N GLY A 229 18.48 -55.23 -45.74
CA GLY A 229 17.42 -54.84 -46.67
C GLY A 229 17.24 -55.79 -47.86
N GLN A 230 17.95 -56.92 -47.88
CA GLN A 230 17.85 -57.93 -48.93
C GLN A 230 17.24 -59.23 -48.42
N CYS A 231 16.44 -59.87 -49.27
CA CYS A 231 15.80 -61.14 -48.96
C CYS A 231 16.68 -62.32 -49.33
N TRP A 232 17.15 -63.03 -48.31
CA TRP A 232 17.90 -64.26 -48.44
C TRP A 232 16.97 -65.45 -48.25
N PHE A 233 16.70 -66.17 -49.33
CA PHE A 233 15.94 -67.40 -49.32
C PHE A 233 16.90 -68.58 -49.21
N LEU A 234 16.70 -69.47 -48.21
CA LEU A 234 17.52 -70.67 -48.11
C LEU A 234 17.37 -71.50 -49.41
N PRO A 235 18.46 -72.01 -50.00
CA PRO A 235 18.39 -72.87 -51.17
C PRO A 235 17.79 -74.21 -50.75
N GLY A 236 16.48 -74.37 -50.90
CA GLY A 236 15.80 -75.61 -50.55
C GLY A 236 14.28 -75.45 -50.43
N CYS A 237 13.62 -75.25 -51.58
CA CYS A 237 12.27 -75.74 -51.92
C CYS A 237 11.83 -75.08 -53.24
N PHE A 238 12.46 -75.48 -54.36
CA PHE A 238 11.79 -75.40 -55.65
C PHE A 238 10.78 -76.57 -55.67
N HIS A 239 9.49 -76.28 -55.56
CA HIS A 239 8.48 -77.20 -56.07
C HIS A 239 8.39 -76.98 -57.58
N GLY A 240 8.60 -78.06 -58.33
CA GLY A 240 8.47 -78.10 -59.79
C GLY A 240 7.04 -77.90 -60.28
#